data_AF-A0A7S1QLR1-F1
#
_entry.id   AF-A0A7S1QLR1-F1
#
_cell.length_a   1.000
_cell.length_b   1.000
_cell.length_c   1.000
_cell.angle_alpha   90.00
_cell.angle_beta   90.00
_cell.angle_gamma   90.00
#
_symmetry.space_group_name_H-M   'P 1'
#
loop_
_entity.id
_entity.type
_entity.pdbx_description
1 polymer ?
#
loop_
_entity_poly.entity_id
_entity_poly.type
_entity_poly.pdbx_seq_one_letter_code
_entity_poly.pdbx_strand_id
1 'polypeptide(L)'
;ATARRPPLITSGGGFSTRLKRPRWQDAHHGEWGRGVPDVALAGHAYAVVLGGKWLTVDGTSASSPAFGGMVSLINAERLAAGRPRLGFLNPLLYAHPEAFNDVTQGDNRCGSMGTPCCGGYEAGEGWDATTGLGSVNFRKLEAALLADGS
;
A
#
# COMPACT_ATOMS: atom_id res chain seq x y z
N ALA A 1 17.92 -27.07 0.94
CA ALA A 1 16.80 -26.12 0.80
C ALA A 1 16.31 -25.76 2.20
N THR A 2 16.59 -24.55 2.68
CA THR A 2 16.09 -24.09 3.98
C THR A 2 14.58 -23.96 3.92
N ALA A 3 13.86 -24.72 4.75
CA ALA A 3 12.42 -24.60 4.87
C ALA A 3 12.05 -23.12 5.13
N ARG A 4 11.34 -22.50 4.19
CA ARG A 4 10.80 -21.15 4.39
C ARG A 4 9.93 -21.20 5.64
N ARG A 5 10.22 -20.34 6.63
CA ARG A 5 9.32 -20.16 7.78
C ARG A 5 7.93 -19.83 7.23
N PRO A 6 6.85 -20.44 7.74
CA PRO A 6 5.51 -20.10 7.29
C PRO A 6 5.30 -18.59 7.45
N PRO A 7 4.67 -17.92 6.47
CA PRO A 7 4.39 -16.49 6.59
C PRO A 7 3.59 -16.23 7.86
N LEU A 8 4.02 -15.26 8.67
CA LEU A 8 3.32 -14.84 9.88
C LEU A 8 1.95 -14.25 9.51
N ILE A 9 1.94 -13.42 8.45
CA ILE A 9 0.79 -12.78 7.82
C ILE A 9 1.17 -12.37 6.38
N THR A 10 0.21 -12.22 5.49
CA THR A 10 0.40 -11.70 4.12
C THR A 10 -0.45 -10.44 3.88
N SER A 11 -0.14 -9.72 2.79
CA SER A 11 -0.91 -8.55 2.37
C SER A 11 -2.27 -8.95 1.81
N GLY A 12 -3.35 -8.32 2.26
CA GLY A 12 -4.66 -8.50 1.62
C GLY A 12 -4.69 -7.80 0.26
N GLY A 13 -5.20 -8.47 -0.78
CA GLY A 13 -5.28 -7.92 -2.12
C GLY A 13 -6.17 -8.74 -3.06
N GLY A 14 -6.55 -8.15 -4.20
CA GLY A 14 -7.43 -8.77 -5.20
C GLY A 14 -8.36 -7.78 -5.90
N PHE A 15 -9.43 -8.28 -6.51
CA PHE A 15 -10.39 -7.47 -7.25
C PHE A 15 -11.80 -7.51 -6.64
N SER A 16 -12.46 -6.36 -6.57
CA SER A 16 -13.83 -6.27 -6.06
C SER A 16 -14.84 -6.93 -7.01
N THR A 17 -15.73 -7.76 -6.48
CA THR A 17 -16.88 -8.31 -7.24
C THR A 17 -18.08 -7.37 -7.30
N ARG A 18 -18.02 -6.20 -6.64
CA ARG A 18 -19.13 -5.25 -6.51
C ARG A 18 -18.81 -3.88 -7.08
N LEU A 19 -17.60 -3.39 -6.85
CA LEU A 19 -17.17 -2.07 -7.28
C LEU A 19 -16.51 -2.17 -8.65
N LYS A 20 -17.04 -1.41 -9.60
CA LYS A 20 -16.42 -1.22 -10.91
C LYS A 20 -15.03 -0.64 -10.74
N ARG A 21 -14.12 -1.05 -11.62
CA ARG A 21 -12.81 -0.41 -11.74
C ARG A 21 -12.97 1.09 -12.01
N PRO A 22 -12.35 1.95 -11.20
CA PRO A 22 -12.33 3.40 -11.45
C PRO A 22 -11.34 3.74 -12.56
N ARG A 23 -11.59 4.83 -13.29
CA ARG A 23 -10.80 5.21 -14.49
C ARG A 23 -9.31 5.37 -14.24
N TRP A 24 -8.92 5.87 -13.06
CA TRP A 24 -7.51 6.01 -12.67
C TRP A 24 -6.79 4.67 -12.48
N GLN A 25 -7.50 3.54 -12.50
CA GLN A 25 -6.97 2.18 -12.50
C GLN A 25 -7.00 1.50 -13.87
N ASP A 26 -7.52 2.14 -14.93
CA ASP A 26 -7.78 1.48 -16.22
C ASP A 26 -6.52 0.93 -16.89
N ALA A 27 -5.37 1.58 -16.67
CA ALA A 27 -4.06 1.16 -17.19
C ALA A 27 -3.53 -0.15 -16.57
N HIS A 28 -4.16 -0.64 -15.50
CA HIS A 28 -3.72 -1.83 -14.79
C HIS A 28 -4.59 -3.03 -15.20
N HIS A 29 -3.97 -3.94 -15.96
CA HIS A 29 -4.62 -5.12 -16.52
C HIS A 29 -4.98 -6.14 -15.43
N GLY A 30 -6.02 -6.95 -15.64
CA GLY A 30 -6.41 -7.98 -14.66
C GLY A 30 -7.89 -8.36 -14.77
N GLU A 31 -8.75 -7.81 -13.90
CA GLU A 31 -10.16 -8.21 -13.80
C GLU A 31 -11.12 -7.01 -13.67
N TRP A 32 -12.41 -7.16 -14.01
CA TRP A 32 -13.41 -6.08 -14.08
C TRP A 32 -13.52 -5.14 -12.85
N GLY A 33 -13.19 -5.63 -11.66
CA GLY A 33 -13.37 -4.93 -10.39
C GLY A 33 -12.34 -3.88 -10.03
N ARG A 34 -12.63 -3.06 -9.00
CA ARG A 34 -11.65 -2.22 -8.29
C ARG A 34 -10.57 -3.13 -7.69
N GLY A 35 -9.33 -2.97 -8.11
CA GLY A 35 -8.19 -3.73 -7.60
C GLY A 35 -7.68 -3.17 -6.28
N VAL A 36 -7.28 -4.01 -5.33
CA VAL A 36 -6.69 -3.63 -4.04
C VAL A 36 -5.37 -4.37 -3.81
N PRO A 37 -4.38 -3.78 -3.11
CA PRO A 37 -4.38 -2.42 -2.55
C PRO A 37 -4.02 -1.34 -3.60
N ASP A 38 -3.99 -0.06 -3.18
CA ASP A 38 -3.45 1.03 -4.01
C ASP A 38 -1.94 1.20 -3.81
N VAL A 39 -1.46 1.07 -2.57
CA VAL A 39 -0.06 1.23 -2.16
C VAL A 39 0.26 0.23 -1.05
N ALA A 40 1.55 -0.04 -0.84
CA ALA A 40 2.03 -0.88 0.24
C ALA A 40 3.06 -0.14 1.12
N LEU A 41 3.16 -0.56 2.38
CA LEU A 41 4.25 -0.20 3.29
C LEU A 41 4.68 -1.47 4.03
N ALA A 42 5.75 -1.37 4.83
CA ALA A 42 6.09 -2.43 5.76
C ALA A 42 4.87 -2.78 6.63
N GLY A 43 4.69 -4.07 6.89
CA GLY A 43 3.62 -4.61 7.74
C GLY A 43 4.12 -5.65 8.72
N HIS A 44 5.41 -5.66 9.03
CA HIS A 44 6.03 -6.63 9.92
C HIS A 44 6.95 -5.93 10.92
N ALA A 45 7.00 -6.44 12.15
CA ALA A 45 7.89 -6.04 13.22
C ALA A 45 7.79 -4.55 13.63
N TYR A 46 6.59 -3.97 13.60
CA TYR A 46 6.36 -2.62 14.10
C TYR A 46 6.46 -2.59 15.62
N ALA A 47 7.41 -1.82 16.16
CA ALA A 47 7.54 -1.64 17.59
C ALA A 47 6.39 -0.80 18.16
N VAL A 48 5.72 -1.30 19.19
CA VAL A 48 4.65 -0.62 19.90
C VAL A 48 4.80 -0.79 21.41
N VAL A 49 4.20 0.12 22.17
CA VAL A 49 4.06 0.00 23.62
C VAL A 49 2.60 -0.31 23.94
N LEU A 50 2.33 -1.49 24.49
CA LEU A 50 1.00 -1.91 24.93
C LEU A 50 1.05 -2.27 26.41
N GLY A 51 0.22 -1.63 27.23
CA GLY A 51 0.22 -1.84 28.68
C GLY A 51 1.59 -1.58 29.33
N GLY A 52 2.35 -0.61 28.81
CA GLY A 52 3.68 -0.24 29.32
C GLY A 52 4.83 -1.18 28.90
N LYS A 53 4.57 -2.18 28.04
CA LYS A 53 5.59 -3.13 27.56
C LYS A 53 5.86 -2.92 26.08
N TRP A 54 7.13 -3.04 25.70
CA TRP A 54 7.55 -3.10 24.31
C TRP A 54 7.20 -4.46 23.70
N LEU A 55 6.59 -4.43 22.52
CA LEU A 55 6.39 -5.60 21.67
C LEU A 55 6.45 -5.19 20.20
N THR A 56 6.45 -6.19 19.33
CA THR A 56 6.31 -6.00 17.89
C THR A 56 4.95 -6.48 17.40
N VAL A 57 4.34 -5.75 16.47
CA VAL A 57 3.09 -6.13 15.80
C VAL A 57 3.26 -6.20 14.30
N ASP A 58 2.39 -6.96 13.66
CA ASP A 58 2.35 -7.19 12.22
C ASP A 58 0.97 -6.80 11.65
N GLY A 59 0.88 -6.76 10.32
CA GLY A 59 -0.33 -6.56 9.55
C GLY A 59 -0.44 -5.18 8.90
N THR A 60 -1.33 -5.10 7.93
CA THR A 60 -1.67 -3.85 7.22
C THR A 60 -2.27 -2.78 8.14
N SER A 61 -2.76 -3.19 9.32
CA SER A 61 -3.14 -2.29 10.42
C SER A 61 -1.99 -1.39 10.90
N ALA A 62 -0.73 -1.81 10.73
CA ALA A 62 0.43 -0.97 11.00
C ALA A 62 0.78 -0.07 9.80
N SER A 63 0.64 -0.61 8.59
CA SER A 63 0.90 0.11 7.33
C SER A 63 -0.05 1.30 7.10
N SER A 64 -1.35 1.12 7.38
CA SER A 64 -2.39 2.13 7.15
C SER A 64 -2.17 3.45 7.93
N PRO A 65 -1.98 3.44 9.26
CA PRO A 65 -1.70 4.68 10.01
C PRO A 65 -0.34 5.28 9.67
N ALA A 66 0.67 4.46 9.30
CA ALA A 66 1.95 4.98 8.85
C ALA A 66 1.80 5.80 7.55
N PHE A 67 1.02 5.31 6.58
CA PHE A 67 0.70 6.08 5.37
C PHE A 67 -0.12 7.33 5.67
N GLY A 68 -1.13 7.24 6.55
CA GLY A 68 -1.90 8.40 7.00
C GLY A 68 -1.01 9.49 7.62
N GLY A 69 -0.01 9.10 8.42
CA GLY A 69 0.99 10.02 8.98
C GLY A 69 1.83 10.72 7.90
N MET A 70 2.30 9.98 6.89
CA MET A 70 3.01 10.55 5.75
C MET A 70 2.17 11.60 5.00
N VAL A 71 0.91 11.30 4.71
CA VAL A 71 -0.02 12.23 4.05
C VAL A 71 -0.26 13.47 4.93
N SER A 72 -0.36 13.30 6.25
CA SER A 72 -0.50 14.43 7.18
C SER A 72 0.71 15.36 7.16
N LEU A 73 1.93 14.83 7.04
CA LEU A 73 3.14 15.64 6.90
C LEU A 73 3.13 16.45 5.59
N ILE A 74 2.79 15.80 4.47
CA ILE A 74 2.68 16.48 3.17
C ILE A 74 1.61 17.58 3.22
N ASN A 75 0.48 17.32 3.88
CA ASN A 75 -0.56 18.33 4.08
C ASN A 75 -0.09 19.51 4.92
N ALA A 76 0.73 19.28 5.96
CA ALA A 76 1.31 20.35 6.75
C ALA A 76 2.21 21.25 5.89
N GLU A 77 3.04 20.66 5.02
CA GLU A 77 3.88 21.41 4.08
C GLU A 77 3.07 22.18 3.03
N ARG A 78 2.02 21.56 2.47
CA ARG A 78 1.09 22.26 1.56
C ARG A 78 0.46 23.47 2.23
N LEU A 79 -0.05 23.32 3.45
CA LEU A 79 -0.65 24.43 4.19
C LEU A 79 0.37 25.54 4.49
N ALA A 80 1.61 25.19 4.86
CA ALA A 80 2.69 26.15 5.07
C ALA A 80 3.04 26.93 3.78
N ALA A 81 2.86 26.30 2.62
CA ALA A 81 3.01 26.92 1.30
C ALA A 81 1.73 27.62 0.79
N GLY A 82 0.69 27.79 1.62
CA GLY A 82 -0.57 28.44 1.24
C GLY A 82 -1.44 27.61 0.29
N ARG A 83 -1.19 26.30 0.15
CA ARG A 83 -1.93 25.37 -0.69
C ARG A 83 -3.03 24.65 0.09
N PRO A 84 -4.12 24.21 -0.56
CA PRO A 84 -5.14 23.39 0.09
C PRO A 84 -4.57 22.01 0.47
N ARG A 85 -5.20 21.40 1.47
CA ARG A 85 -4.94 19.99 1.82
C ARG A 85 -5.34 19.06 0.69
N LEU A 86 -4.62 17.95 0.57
CA LEU A 86 -4.95 16.84 -0.29
C LEU A 86 -6.29 16.21 0.17
N GLY A 87 -7.14 15.91 -0.82
CA GLY A 87 -8.41 15.22 -0.63
C GLY A 87 -8.31 13.74 -0.97
N PHE A 88 -9.16 13.29 -1.90
CA PHE A 88 -9.13 11.92 -2.40
C PHE A 88 -7.87 11.66 -3.22
N LEU A 89 -6.94 10.86 -2.69
CA LEU A 89 -5.58 10.72 -3.22
C LEU A 89 -5.47 9.83 -4.45
N ASN A 90 -6.34 8.82 -4.61
CA ASN A 90 -6.10 7.76 -5.60
C ASN A 90 -5.81 8.28 -7.01
N PRO A 91 -6.53 9.25 -7.59
CA PRO A 91 -6.17 9.78 -8.91
C PRO A 91 -4.73 10.31 -8.99
N LEU A 92 -4.26 10.99 -7.94
CA LEU A 92 -2.89 11.52 -7.87
C LEU A 92 -1.86 10.41 -7.69
N LEU A 93 -2.13 9.40 -6.84
CA LEU A 93 -1.20 8.28 -6.64
C LEU A 93 -0.93 7.55 -7.96
N TYR A 94 -1.99 7.27 -8.73
CA TYR A 94 -1.88 6.56 -10.01
C TYR A 94 -1.30 7.43 -11.15
N ALA A 95 -1.34 8.75 -11.01
CA ALA A 95 -0.66 9.67 -11.92
C ALA A 95 0.86 9.75 -11.67
N HIS A 96 1.33 9.29 -10.50
CA HIS A 96 2.72 9.40 -10.06
C HIS A 96 3.32 8.04 -9.66
N PRO A 97 3.34 7.02 -10.54
CA PRO A 97 3.93 5.71 -10.24
C PRO A 97 5.42 5.79 -9.88
N GLU A 98 6.14 6.83 -10.32
CA GLU A 98 7.54 7.07 -9.98
C GLU A 98 7.77 7.33 -8.48
N ALA A 99 6.72 7.67 -7.72
CA ALA A 99 6.76 7.91 -6.28
C ALA A 99 6.82 6.63 -5.43
N PHE A 100 6.80 5.46 -6.05
CA PHE A 100 6.79 4.18 -5.37
C PHE A 100 8.01 3.33 -5.77
N ASN A 101 8.43 2.43 -4.90
CA ASN A 101 9.35 1.37 -5.27
C ASN A 101 8.53 0.12 -5.56
N ASP A 102 8.54 -0.28 -6.83
CA ASP A 102 7.82 -1.43 -7.36
C ASP A 102 8.28 -2.72 -6.67
N VAL A 103 7.31 -3.52 -6.21
CA VAL A 103 7.56 -4.80 -5.54
C VAL A 103 7.23 -5.91 -6.51
N THR A 104 8.24 -6.49 -7.14
CA THR A 104 8.04 -7.45 -8.23
C THR A 104 8.18 -8.92 -7.80
N GLN A 105 8.33 -9.18 -6.51
CA GLN A 105 8.58 -10.52 -5.98
C GLN A 105 7.74 -10.80 -4.72
N GLY A 106 7.10 -11.97 -4.71
CA GLY A 106 6.26 -12.42 -3.61
C GLY A 106 4.83 -12.69 -4.06
N ASP A 107 4.00 -13.11 -3.13
CA ASP A 107 2.58 -13.39 -3.36
C ASP A 107 1.79 -13.22 -2.05
N ASN A 108 0.46 -13.16 -2.16
CA ASN A 108 -0.45 -13.16 -1.01
C ASN A 108 -1.31 -14.44 -0.93
N ARG A 109 -0.78 -15.59 -1.35
CA ARG A 109 -1.57 -16.83 -1.43
C ARG A 109 -1.88 -17.46 -0.08
N CYS A 110 -1.10 -17.12 0.94
CA CYS A 110 -1.24 -17.68 2.28
C CYS A 110 -1.97 -16.70 3.20
N GLY A 111 -2.85 -17.19 4.06
CA GLY A 111 -3.44 -16.35 5.10
C GLY A 111 -2.52 -16.16 6.31
N SER A 112 -3.11 -15.83 7.45
CA SER A 112 -2.42 -15.83 8.75
C SER A 112 -1.90 -17.23 9.11
N MET A 113 -0.92 -17.28 10.03
CA MET A 113 -0.38 -18.53 10.55
C MET A 113 -1.48 -19.54 10.94
N GLY A 114 -1.38 -20.76 10.42
CA GLY A 114 -2.35 -21.83 10.66
C GLY A 114 -3.50 -21.91 9.63
N THR A 115 -3.61 -20.92 8.75
CA THR A 115 -4.58 -20.94 7.63
C THR A 115 -3.93 -21.55 6.39
N PRO A 116 -4.60 -22.47 5.67
CA PRO A 116 -4.08 -23.00 4.42
C PRO A 116 -3.91 -21.87 3.39
N CYS A 117 -2.89 -21.99 2.54
CA CYS A 117 -2.77 -21.10 1.41
C CYS A 117 -3.87 -21.43 0.39
N CYS A 118 -4.66 -20.43 0.00
CA CYS A 118 -5.88 -20.62 -0.78
C CYS A 118 -6.08 -19.50 -1.81
N GLY A 119 -5.46 -19.64 -2.98
CA GLY A 119 -5.55 -18.64 -4.04
C GLY A 119 -4.95 -17.29 -3.64
N GLY A 120 -4.63 -16.47 -4.63
CA GLY A 120 -4.01 -15.17 -4.41
C GLY A 120 -3.34 -14.68 -5.67
N TYR A 121 -2.65 -13.56 -5.55
CA TYR A 121 -2.02 -12.83 -6.62
C TYR A 121 -0.50 -12.84 -6.41
N GLU A 122 0.23 -12.83 -7.51
CA GLU A 122 1.67 -12.66 -7.50
C GLU A 122 1.99 -11.17 -7.65
N ALA A 123 3.08 -10.76 -7.03
CA ALA A 123 3.65 -9.44 -7.26
C ALA A 123 4.36 -9.42 -8.61
N GLY A 124 4.37 -8.28 -9.31
CA GLY A 124 4.86 -8.19 -10.68
C GLY A 124 5.23 -6.77 -11.06
N GLU A 125 5.66 -6.56 -12.30
CA GLU A 125 6.01 -5.20 -12.77
C GLU A 125 4.77 -4.29 -12.80
N GLY A 126 4.91 -3.11 -12.21
CA GLY A 126 3.86 -2.09 -12.15
C GLY A 126 2.85 -2.34 -11.03
N TRP A 127 1.57 -2.01 -11.28
CA TRP A 127 0.54 -2.26 -10.27
C TRP A 127 0.20 -3.75 -10.21
N ASP A 128 0.15 -4.30 -9.01
CA ASP A 128 -0.31 -5.66 -8.77
C ASP A 128 -1.30 -5.77 -7.60
N ALA A 129 -2.05 -6.87 -7.58
CA ALA A 129 -3.05 -7.17 -6.54
C ALA A 129 -2.44 -7.74 -5.24
N THR A 130 -1.15 -7.50 -5.01
CA THR A 130 -0.40 -7.86 -3.78
C THR A 130 0.04 -6.60 -3.03
N THR A 131 0.59 -5.62 -3.76
CA THR A 131 1.25 -4.42 -3.23
C THR A 131 0.81 -3.10 -3.89
N GLY A 132 -0.08 -3.17 -4.88
CA GLY A 132 -0.57 -2.00 -5.59
C GLY A 132 0.54 -1.35 -6.42
N LEU A 133 0.68 -0.03 -6.35
CA LEU A 133 1.79 0.71 -6.99
C LEU A 133 3.16 0.41 -6.34
N GLY A 134 3.19 -0.36 -5.25
CA GLY A 134 4.39 -0.73 -4.53
C GLY A 134 4.60 0.06 -3.24
N SER A 135 5.83 0.01 -2.73
CA SER A 135 6.20 0.62 -1.46
C SER A 135 6.35 2.14 -1.56
N VAL A 136 5.76 2.90 -0.64
CA VAL A 136 5.82 4.37 -0.68
C VAL A 136 7.25 4.89 -0.50
N ASN A 137 7.76 5.65 -1.48
CA ASN A 137 8.95 6.47 -1.29
C ASN A 137 8.53 7.87 -0.85
N PHE A 138 8.63 8.14 0.46
CA PHE A 138 8.11 9.37 1.06
C PHE A 138 8.60 10.64 0.36
N ARG A 139 9.91 10.74 0.06
CA ARG A 139 10.48 11.96 -0.54
C ARG A 139 10.02 12.18 -1.98
N LYS A 140 9.87 11.10 -2.76
CA LYS A 140 9.33 11.22 -4.12
C LYS A 140 7.84 11.56 -4.11
N LEU A 141 7.07 10.93 -3.21
CA LEU A 141 5.65 11.22 -3.05
C LEU A 141 5.41 12.66 -2.59
N GLU A 142 6.17 13.12 -1.60
CA GLU A 142 6.16 14.51 -1.11
C GLU A 142 6.44 15.49 -2.26
N ALA A 143 7.52 15.28 -3.01
CA ALA A 143 7.86 16.13 -4.15
C ALA A 143 6.76 16.17 -5.22
N ALA A 144 6.19 15.02 -5.58
CA ALA A 144 5.11 14.92 -6.57
C ALA A 144 3.85 15.67 -6.10
N LEU A 145 3.44 15.45 -4.84
CA LEU A 145 2.21 16.01 -4.29
C LEU A 145 2.34 17.48 -3.84
N LEU A 146 3.56 18.03 -3.72
CA LEU A 146 3.78 19.47 -3.56
C LEU A 146 3.77 20.22 -4.89
N ALA A 147 4.26 19.59 -5.96
CA ALA A 147 4.21 20.15 -7.30
C ALA A 147 2.78 20.22 -7.85
N ASP A 148 1.93 19.28 -7.43
CA ASP A 148 0.54 19.20 -7.89
C ASP A 148 -0.29 20.43 -7.50
N GLY A 149 -0.96 21.02 -8.50
CA GLY A 149 -1.70 22.27 -8.40
C GLY A 149 -3.18 22.12 -8.03
N SER A 150 -3.65 20.90 -7.77
CA SER A 150 -5.03 20.67 -7.32
C SER A 150 -5.31 21.16 -5.90
#